data_AF-A0A812LEL9-F1
#
_entry.id   AF-A0A812LEL9-F1
#
_cell.length_a   1.000
_cell.length_b   1.000
_cell.length_c   1.000
_cell.angle_alpha   90.00
_cell.angle_beta   90.00
_cell.angle_gamma   90.00
#
_symmetry.space_group_name_H-M   'P 1'
#
loop_
_entity.id
_entity.type
_entity.pdbx_description
1 polymer ?
#
loop_
_entity_poly.entity_id
_entity_poly.type
_entity_poly.pdbx_seq_one_letter_code
_entity_poly.pdbx_strand_id
1 'polypeptide(L)'
;MGMFSMVFNGQETEMKFRLVHRLLTERNYTVVMADPQAGRNVKGDSVRYLGQLKENEGVLLAVCSPEYAEDQLEETKYEEVKFAFDNDLEIVPLRVSDTYLPERPDPRYATVGKSSMVDLLRSAIPRWAVDVDCRRLDEGEIASRIAKRLWEP
;
A
#
# COMPACT_ATOMS: atom_id res chain seq x y z
N MET A 1 -1.01 2.80 14.19
CA MET A 1 -0.16 3.52 13.19
C MET A 1 -0.44 2.92 11.81
N GLY A 2 -0.35 3.71 10.74
CA GLY A 2 -0.50 3.20 9.37
C GLY A 2 0.67 3.53 8.45
N MET A 3 0.98 2.68 7.47
CA MET A 3 1.93 2.97 6.40
C MET A 3 1.26 2.78 5.04
N PHE A 4 1.32 3.79 4.17
CA PHE A 4 0.91 3.63 2.79
C PHE A 4 1.96 2.87 1.98
N SER A 5 1.55 1.74 1.41
CA SER A 5 2.26 1.04 0.35
C SER A 5 1.57 1.36 -0.97
N MET A 6 2.21 2.20 -1.79
CA MET A 6 1.66 2.67 -3.07
C MET A 6 2.75 2.91 -4.10
N VAL A 7 2.34 2.93 -5.36
CA VAL A 7 3.18 3.30 -6.50
C VAL A 7 3.30 4.83 -6.56
N PHE A 8 4.51 5.33 -6.83
CA PHE A 8 4.79 6.75 -7.04
C PHE A 8 5.20 6.99 -8.50
N ASN A 9 4.26 7.44 -9.33
CA ASN A 9 4.40 7.64 -10.77
C ASN A 9 3.88 9.01 -11.28
N GLY A 10 3.50 9.91 -10.37
CA GLY A 10 2.94 11.24 -10.66
C GLY A 10 1.50 11.25 -11.17
N GLN A 11 0.83 10.09 -11.22
CA GLN A 11 -0.52 9.98 -11.75
C GLN A 11 -1.61 10.28 -10.71
N GLU A 12 -2.87 10.23 -11.15
CA GLU A 12 -4.06 10.57 -10.36
C GLU A 12 -4.10 9.86 -9.00
N THR A 13 -3.86 8.53 -8.98
CA THR A 13 -3.82 7.75 -7.73
C THR A 13 -2.77 8.27 -6.76
N GLU A 14 -1.56 8.59 -7.23
CA GLU A 14 -0.53 9.14 -6.34
C GLU A 14 -0.98 10.49 -5.75
N MET A 15 -1.42 11.41 -6.62
CA MET A 15 -1.85 12.74 -6.18
C MET A 15 -2.99 12.65 -5.16
N LYS A 16 -3.96 11.78 -5.41
CA LYS A 16 -5.08 11.50 -4.50
C LYS A 16 -4.59 11.02 -3.14
N PHE A 17 -3.70 10.04 -3.10
CA PHE A 17 -3.23 9.47 -1.84
C PHE A 17 -2.23 10.37 -1.08
N ARG A 18 -1.52 11.26 -1.76
CA ARG A 18 -0.77 12.34 -1.10
C ARG A 18 -1.70 13.31 -0.37
N LEU A 19 -2.83 13.66 -0.97
CA LEU A 19 -3.84 14.49 -0.30
C LEU A 19 -4.48 13.76 0.88
N VAL A 20 -4.83 12.48 0.74
CA VAL A 20 -5.32 11.64 1.84
C VAL A 20 -4.31 11.58 2.99
N HIS A 21 -3.04 11.33 2.70
CA HIS A 21 -1.95 11.32 3.69
C HIS A 21 -1.82 12.65 4.42
N ARG A 22 -1.88 13.76 3.68
CA ARG A 22 -1.88 15.11 4.24
C ARG A 22 -3.07 15.32 5.18
N LEU A 23 -4.29 14.99 4.75
CA LEU A 23 -5.50 15.14 5.56
C LEU A 23 -5.44 14.34 6.86
N LEU A 24 -4.92 13.11 6.81
CA LEU A 24 -4.72 12.28 8.00
C LEU A 24 -3.70 12.91 8.95
N THR A 25 -2.57 13.38 8.41
CA THR A 25 -1.50 14.01 9.19
C THR A 25 -1.98 15.32 9.84
N GLU A 26 -2.72 16.17 9.12
CA GLU A 26 -3.31 17.41 9.63
C GLU A 26 -4.33 17.15 10.76
N ARG A 27 -4.94 15.96 10.79
CA ARG A 27 -5.84 15.50 11.87
C ARG A 27 -5.12 14.76 13.00
N ASN A 28 -3.78 14.81 13.04
CA ASN A 28 -2.92 14.14 14.03
C ASN A 28 -2.99 12.60 14.01
N TYR A 29 -3.34 11.99 12.88
CA TYR A 29 -3.22 10.55 12.73
C TYR A 29 -1.80 10.15 12.33
N THR A 30 -1.22 9.18 13.04
CA THR A 30 0.13 8.68 12.75
C THR A 30 0.13 7.79 11.51
N VAL A 31 0.34 8.40 10.35
CA VAL A 31 0.50 7.72 9.06
C VAL A 31 1.78 8.11 8.34
N VAL A 32 2.46 7.14 7.77
CA VAL A 32 3.73 7.33 7.05
C VAL A 32 3.64 6.85 5.59
N MET A 33 4.49 7.41 4.75
CA MET A 33 4.56 7.13 3.32
C MET A 33 6.03 7.21 2.89
N ALA A 34 6.54 6.16 2.24
CA ALA A 34 7.92 6.12 1.74
C ALA A 34 8.04 6.88 0.41
N ASP A 35 8.05 8.20 0.50
CA ASP A 35 8.00 9.11 -0.65
C ASP A 35 9.37 9.31 -1.35
N PRO A 36 9.53 8.91 -2.63
CA PRO A 36 10.76 9.15 -3.41
C PRO A 36 11.08 10.62 -3.64
N GLN A 37 10.09 11.50 -3.67
CA GLN A 37 10.28 12.92 -3.95
C GLN A 37 10.78 13.71 -2.73
N ALA A 38 10.78 13.11 -1.54
CA ALA A 38 11.25 13.74 -0.31
C ALA A 38 12.79 13.81 -0.21
N GLY A 39 13.53 13.49 -1.27
CA GLY A 39 15.01 13.53 -1.31
C GLY A 39 15.67 12.46 -0.44
N ARG A 40 14.94 11.40 -0.05
CA ARG A 40 15.38 10.34 0.86
C ARG A 40 15.53 9.00 0.16
N ASN A 41 16.32 8.11 0.76
CA ASN A 41 16.47 6.72 0.30
C ASN A 41 15.17 5.95 0.58
N VAL A 42 14.33 5.79 -0.44
CA VAL A 42 13.03 5.09 -0.39
C VAL A 42 13.13 3.73 0.27
N LYS A 43 14.13 2.91 -0.10
CA LYS A 43 14.30 1.57 0.46
C LYS A 43 14.61 1.62 1.95
N GLY A 44 15.45 2.57 2.36
CA GLY A 44 15.77 2.80 3.79
C GLY A 44 14.55 3.25 4.60
N ASP A 45 13.74 4.16 4.05
CA ASP A 45 12.53 4.63 4.71
C ASP A 45 11.44 3.55 4.78
N SER A 46 11.21 2.77 3.71
CA SER A 46 10.29 1.64 3.74
C SER A 46 10.67 0.62 4.81
N VAL A 47 11.95 0.21 4.88
CA VAL A 47 12.43 -0.72 5.92
C VAL A 47 12.22 -0.14 7.31
N ARG A 48 12.55 1.13 7.52
CA ARG A 48 12.35 1.82 8.81
C ARG A 48 10.86 1.85 9.20
N TYR A 49 9.97 2.20 8.27
CA TYR A 49 8.54 2.27 8.53
C TYR A 49 7.92 0.89 8.78
N LEU A 50 8.35 -0.14 8.08
CA LEU A 50 7.94 -1.53 8.34
C LEU A 50 8.37 -1.99 9.75
N GLY A 51 9.58 -1.64 10.17
CA GLY A 51 10.04 -1.87 11.55
C GLY A 51 9.15 -1.16 12.57
N GLN A 52 8.80 0.10 12.32
CA GLN A 52 7.88 0.85 13.18
C GLN A 52 6.47 0.25 13.19
N LEU A 53 5.95 -0.22 12.05
CA LEU A 53 4.67 -0.94 12.03
C LEU A 53 4.73 -2.17 12.93
N LYS A 54 5.79 -2.97 12.83
CA LYS A 54 5.96 -4.16 13.68
C LYS A 54 6.03 -3.83 15.17
N GLU A 55 6.77 -2.79 15.55
CA GLU A 55 6.88 -2.37 16.94
C GLU A 55 5.57 -1.81 17.52
N ASN A 56 4.71 -1.24 16.68
CA ASN A 56 3.49 -0.54 17.09
C ASN A 56 2.21 -1.31 16.73
N GLU A 57 2.32 -2.59 16.36
CA GLU A 57 1.20 -3.41 15.86
C GLU A 57 0.36 -2.65 14.82
N GLY A 58 1.07 -1.93 13.93
CA GLY A 58 0.49 -1.06 12.93
C GLY A 58 -0.02 -1.82 11.71
N VAL A 59 -0.64 -1.04 10.81
CA VAL A 59 -1.31 -1.57 9.62
C VAL A 59 -0.60 -1.11 8.35
N LEU A 60 -0.41 -2.04 7.42
CA LEU A 60 0.01 -1.73 6.06
C LEU A 60 -1.22 -1.39 5.20
N LEU A 61 -1.32 -0.14 4.76
CA LEU A 61 -2.35 0.36 3.86
C LEU A 61 -1.91 0.14 2.40
N ALA A 62 -2.34 -0.96 1.78
CA ALA A 62 -1.95 -1.32 0.42
C ALA A 62 -2.85 -0.65 -0.62
N VAL A 63 -2.34 0.38 -1.32
CA VAL A 63 -3.06 1.09 -2.38
C VAL A 63 -3.02 0.26 -3.65
N CYS A 64 -4.06 -0.54 -3.82
CA CYS A 64 -4.20 -1.60 -4.80
C CYS A 64 -4.65 -1.04 -6.16
N SER A 65 -3.68 -0.83 -7.07
CA SER A 65 -3.88 -0.45 -8.48
C SER A 65 -3.49 -1.58 -9.44
N PRO A 66 -3.80 -1.50 -10.76
CA PRO A 66 -3.39 -2.53 -11.70
C PRO A 66 -1.86 -2.67 -11.76
N GLU A 67 -1.15 -1.56 -11.65
CA GLU A 67 0.31 -1.50 -11.69
C GLU A 67 0.95 -1.95 -10.37
N TYR A 68 0.16 -2.19 -9.32
CA TYR A 68 0.67 -2.57 -8.01
C TYR A 68 1.43 -3.91 -8.10
N ALA A 69 2.76 -3.83 -8.02
CA ALA A 69 3.72 -4.93 -8.17
C ALA A 69 4.01 -5.37 -9.61
N GLU A 70 3.83 -4.51 -10.61
CA GLU A 70 4.13 -4.84 -12.01
C GLU A 70 5.55 -4.40 -12.45
N ASP A 71 6.18 -3.38 -11.84
CA ASP A 71 7.43 -2.80 -12.37
C ASP A 71 8.73 -3.16 -11.58
N GLN A 72 9.89 -3.03 -12.23
CA GLN A 72 11.22 -3.27 -11.62
C GLN A 72 11.61 -2.23 -10.56
N LEU A 73 10.98 -1.05 -10.56
CA LEU A 73 11.11 -0.06 -9.49
C LEU A 73 10.25 -0.40 -8.25
N GLU A 74 9.43 -1.45 -8.33
CA GLU A 74 8.43 -1.82 -7.31
C GLU A 74 8.78 -3.07 -6.51
N GLU A 75 10.01 -3.58 -6.60
CA GLU A 75 10.52 -4.62 -5.69
C GLU A 75 10.25 -4.25 -4.23
N THR A 76 10.30 -2.95 -3.90
CA THR A 76 10.01 -2.45 -2.55
C THR A 76 8.56 -2.68 -2.12
N LYS A 77 7.57 -2.64 -3.02
CA LYS A 77 6.15 -2.88 -2.68
C LYS A 77 5.89 -4.36 -2.41
N TYR A 78 6.50 -5.21 -3.22
CA TYR A 78 6.52 -6.65 -2.96
C TYR A 78 7.22 -6.97 -1.63
N GLU A 79 8.39 -6.39 -1.38
CA GLU A 79 9.13 -6.53 -0.11
C GLU A 79 8.29 -6.05 1.08
N GLU A 80 7.54 -4.95 0.95
CA GLU A 80 6.63 -4.43 1.99
C GLU A 80 5.50 -5.41 2.30
N VAL A 81 4.79 -5.91 1.28
CA VAL A 81 3.70 -6.88 1.47
C VAL A 81 4.24 -8.20 2.01
N LYS A 82 5.38 -8.67 1.51
CA LYS A 82 6.04 -9.88 2.00
C LYS A 82 6.44 -9.73 3.46
N PHE A 83 7.05 -8.60 3.82
CA PHE A 83 7.41 -8.34 5.20
C PHE A 83 6.17 -8.35 6.11
N ALA A 84 5.10 -7.67 5.70
CA ALA A 84 3.86 -7.64 6.46
C ALA A 84 3.26 -9.04 6.65
N PHE A 85 3.18 -9.82 5.57
CA PHE A 85 2.69 -11.20 5.59
C PHE A 85 3.56 -12.11 6.47
N ASP A 86 4.88 -12.07 6.32
CA ASP A 86 5.82 -12.91 7.10
C ASP A 86 5.82 -12.57 8.60
N ASN A 87 5.37 -11.37 8.98
CA ASN A 87 5.36 -10.90 10.37
C ASN A 87 3.94 -10.75 10.94
N ASP A 88 2.94 -11.36 10.30
CA ASP A 88 1.53 -11.30 10.71
C ASP A 88 1.01 -9.86 10.93
N LEU A 89 1.54 -8.90 10.18
CA LEU A 89 1.03 -7.54 10.19
C LEU A 89 -0.28 -7.47 9.42
N GLU A 90 -1.20 -6.66 9.93
CA GLU A 90 -2.45 -6.41 9.26
C GLU A 90 -2.22 -5.64 7.94
N ILE A 91 -2.78 -6.17 6.85
CA ILE A 91 -2.75 -5.55 5.54
C ILE A 91 -4.18 -5.13 5.17
N VAL A 92 -4.39 -3.83 5.02
CA VAL A 92 -5.68 -3.25 4.60
C VAL A 92 -5.57 -2.83 3.14
N PRO A 93 -6.24 -3.55 2.23
CA PRO A 93 -6.27 -3.19 0.82
C PRO A 93 -7.24 -2.04 0.54
N LEU A 94 -6.72 -1.03 -0.15
CA LEU A 94 -7.45 0.15 -0.61
C LEU A 94 -7.61 0.04 -2.12
N ARG A 95 -8.82 -0.31 -2.57
CA ARG A 95 -9.12 -0.52 -3.99
C ARG A 95 -9.31 0.80 -4.71
N VAL A 96 -8.46 1.09 -5.70
CA VAL A 96 -8.54 2.36 -6.46
C VAL A 96 -9.03 2.17 -7.91
N SER A 97 -9.13 0.94 -8.38
CA SER A 97 -9.46 0.58 -9.76
C SER A 97 -10.31 -0.69 -9.83
N ASP A 98 -10.90 -0.94 -11.01
CA ASP A 98 -11.64 -2.19 -11.25
C ASP A 98 -10.72 -3.39 -11.16
N THR A 99 -9.54 -3.30 -11.78
CA THR A 99 -8.43 -4.24 -11.65
C THR A 99 -7.53 -3.81 -10.50
N TYR A 100 -7.75 -4.33 -9.30
CA TYR A 100 -7.09 -3.86 -8.07
C TYR A 100 -5.91 -4.73 -7.63
N LEU A 101 -5.77 -5.94 -8.18
CA LEU A 101 -4.57 -6.76 -8.03
C LEU A 101 -4.23 -7.33 -9.41
N PRO A 102 -2.93 -7.47 -9.75
CA PRO A 102 -2.53 -8.05 -11.02
C PRO A 102 -3.15 -9.44 -11.22
N GLU A 103 -3.82 -9.62 -12.34
CA GLU A 103 -4.54 -10.87 -12.64
C GLU A 103 -3.60 -11.99 -13.07
N ARG A 104 -2.43 -11.65 -13.61
CA ARG A 104 -1.37 -12.57 -14.00
C ARG A 104 -0.04 -11.82 -13.89
N PRO A 105 1.07 -12.51 -13.59
CA PRO A 105 2.38 -11.90 -13.78
C PRO A 105 2.53 -11.49 -15.25
N ASP A 106 2.87 -10.23 -15.52
CA ASP A 106 3.08 -9.77 -16.90
C ASP A 106 4.21 -10.61 -17.56
N PRO A 107 3.95 -11.21 -18.74
CA PRO A 107 4.91 -12.08 -19.44
C PRO A 107 6.28 -11.45 -19.70
N ARG A 108 6.36 -10.12 -19.82
CA ARG A 108 7.61 -9.36 -19.99
C ARG A 108 8.52 -9.44 -18.76
N TYR A 109 8.00 -9.91 -17.63
CA TYR A 109 8.71 -10.02 -16.37
C TYR A 109 8.75 -11.45 -15.80
N ALA A 110 8.49 -12.46 -16.65
CA ALA A 110 8.51 -13.89 -16.28
C ALA A 110 9.87 -14.40 -15.75
N THR A 111 10.93 -13.61 -15.86
CA THR A 111 12.32 -14.04 -15.64
C THR A 111 12.82 -14.05 -14.19
N VAL A 112 12.04 -13.67 -13.19
CA VAL A 112 12.53 -13.65 -11.79
C VAL A 112 11.42 -14.00 -10.81
N GLY A 113 11.11 -15.29 -10.59
CA GLY A 113 10.28 -15.73 -9.45
C GLY A 113 8.90 -15.07 -9.29
N LYS A 114 8.42 -14.23 -10.22
CA LYS A 114 7.26 -13.33 -10.07
C LYS A 114 5.92 -14.05 -10.00
N SER A 115 5.86 -15.32 -10.40
CA SER A 115 4.70 -16.17 -10.09
C SER A 115 4.49 -16.25 -8.58
N SER A 116 5.57 -16.39 -7.79
CA SER A 116 5.49 -16.37 -6.32
C SER A 116 5.03 -15.03 -5.75
N MET A 117 5.29 -13.93 -6.46
CA MET A 117 4.88 -12.59 -6.04
C MET A 117 3.37 -12.37 -6.21
N VAL A 118 2.81 -12.74 -7.36
CA VAL A 118 1.36 -12.66 -7.58
C VAL A 118 0.62 -13.63 -6.65
N ASP A 119 1.17 -14.82 -6.43
CA ASP A 119 0.59 -15.79 -5.50
C ASP A 119 0.66 -15.32 -4.03
N LEU A 120 1.76 -14.67 -3.64
CA LEU A 120 1.88 -14.03 -2.33
C LEU A 120 0.88 -12.89 -2.18
N LEU A 121 0.78 -11.99 -3.15
CA LEU A 121 -0.19 -10.87 -3.12
C LEU A 121 -1.62 -11.38 -3.01
N ARG A 122 -1.97 -12.47 -3.70
CA ARG A 122 -3.29 -13.10 -3.57
C ARG A 122 -3.53 -13.75 -2.22
N SER A 123 -2.48 -14.27 -1.59
CA SER A 123 -2.56 -14.91 -0.28
C SER A 123 -2.64 -13.86 0.84
N ALA A 124 -1.85 -12.79 0.73
CA ALA A 124 -1.77 -11.68 1.68
C ALA A 124 -2.95 -10.71 1.54
N ILE A 125 -3.42 -10.49 0.32
CA ILE A 125 -4.53 -9.60 -0.02
C ILE A 125 -5.57 -10.41 -0.81
N PRO A 126 -6.34 -11.26 -0.12
CA PRO A 126 -7.35 -12.06 -0.80
C PRO A 126 -8.41 -11.16 -1.42
N ARG A 127 -8.93 -11.57 -2.59
CA ARG A 127 -9.82 -10.74 -3.39
C ARG A 127 -11.08 -10.27 -2.65
N TRP A 128 -11.55 -11.04 -1.68
CA TRP A 128 -12.71 -10.74 -0.85
C TRP A 128 -12.43 -9.80 0.33
N ALA A 129 -11.16 -9.48 0.61
CA ALA A 129 -10.75 -8.64 1.73
C ALA A 129 -10.65 -7.14 1.40
N VAL A 130 -11.23 -6.69 0.28
CA VAL A 130 -11.30 -5.25 -0.05
C VAL A 130 -12.06 -4.52 1.07
N ASP A 131 -11.31 -3.81 1.91
CA ASP A 131 -11.83 -3.15 3.11
C ASP A 131 -12.35 -1.74 2.77
N VAL A 132 -11.60 -1.00 1.93
CA VAL A 132 -12.01 0.33 1.46
C VAL A 132 -12.01 0.39 -0.07
N ASP A 133 -13.20 0.58 -0.65
CA ASP A 133 -13.37 0.87 -2.07
C ASP A 133 -13.29 2.39 -2.31
N CYS A 134 -12.14 2.85 -2.80
CA CYS A 134 -11.80 4.25 -2.97
C CYS A 134 -12.22 4.83 -4.34
N ARG A 135 -12.76 4.01 -5.25
CA ARG A 135 -13.08 4.41 -6.64
C ARG A 135 -14.09 5.55 -6.72
N ARG A 136 -15.03 5.60 -5.77
CA ARG A 136 -16.15 6.57 -5.76
C ARG A 136 -16.09 7.55 -4.60
N LEU A 137 -15.01 7.53 -3.84
CA LEU A 137 -14.83 8.35 -2.66
C LEU A 137 -13.91 9.52 -2.98
N ASP A 138 -14.20 10.68 -2.40
CA ASP A 138 -13.24 11.78 -2.36
C ASP A 138 -12.13 11.53 -1.31
N GLU A 139 -11.11 12.38 -1.31
CA GLU A 139 -9.96 12.25 -0.41
C GLU A 139 -10.35 12.36 1.06
N GLY A 140 -11.35 13.19 1.38
CA GLY A 140 -11.85 13.39 2.75
C GLY A 140 -12.60 12.18 3.26
N GLU A 141 -13.41 11.56 2.41
CA GLU A 141 -14.11 10.31 2.70
C GLU A 141 -13.13 9.15 2.89
N ILE A 142 -12.13 9.02 2.01
CA ILE A 142 -11.08 8.00 2.14
C ILE A 142 -10.32 8.19 3.45
N ALA A 143 -9.86 9.40 3.75
CA ALA A 143 -9.15 9.70 5.00
C ALA A 143 -10.01 9.36 6.22
N SER A 144 -11.31 9.65 6.19
CA SER A 144 -12.22 9.35 7.30
C SER A 144 -12.43 7.85 7.48
N ARG A 145 -12.53 7.07 6.39
CA ARG A 145 -12.63 5.60 6.46
C ARG A 145 -11.35 4.95 6.97
N ILE A 146 -10.18 5.42 6.50
CA ILE A 146 -8.88 4.96 6.99
C ILE A 146 -8.73 5.29 8.48
N ALA A 147 -9.07 6.51 8.89
CA ALA A 147 -9.01 6.93 10.28
C ALA A 147 -9.88 6.03 11.19
N LYS A 148 -11.13 5.81 10.78
CA LYS A 148 -12.05 4.90 11.50
C LYS A 148 -11.45 3.49 11.61
N ARG A 149 -10.91 2.96 10.52
CA ARG A 149 -10.31 1.61 10.49
C ARG A 149 -9.10 1.45 11.42
N LEU A 150 -8.28 2.49 11.53
CA LEU A 150 -7.02 2.44 12.26
C LEU A 150 -7.13 2.83 13.75
N TRP A 151 -8.19 3.56 14.14
CA TRP A 151 -8.31 4.14 15.48
C TRP A 151 -9.69 3.98 16.14
N GLU A 152 -10.69 3.46 15.44
CA GLU A 152 -12.02 3.17 16.00
C GLU A 152 -12.42 1.69 15.72
N PRO A 153 -11.72 0.71 16.33
CA PRO A 153 -12.02 -0.72 16.16
C PRO A 153 -13.38 -1.13 16.73
#